data_AF-A0AAJ1P3K7-F1
#
_entry.id   AF-A0AAJ1P3K7-F1
#
_cell.length_a   1.000
_cell.length_b   1.000
_cell.length_c   1.000
_cell.angle_alpha   90.00
_cell.angle_beta   90.00
_cell.angle_gamma   90.00
#
_symmetry.space_group_name_H-M   'P 1'
#
loop_
_entity.id
_entity.type
_entity.pdbx_description
1 polymer ?
#
loop_
_entity_poly.entity_id
_entity_poly.type
_entity_poly.pdbx_seq_one_letter_code
_entity_poly.pdbx_strand_id
1 'polypeptide(L)'
;MDITQSVARIVVNGKDLPFTAVQTSAWNNGPVYDVTVSTKQRVNELYQFMWSQVPVTLTMYFLQGADLMRFVRITGINESVTGEYIYHFSWG
;
A
#
# COMPACT_ATOMS: atom_id res chain seq x y z
N MET A 1 -9.94 -2.46 -8.08
CA MET A 1 -10.77 -1.25 -7.89
C MET A 1 -9.84 -0.09 -7.60
N ASP A 2 -9.93 0.97 -8.39
CA ASP A 2 -9.23 2.23 -8.10
C ASP A 2 -9.98 2.96 -6.98
N ILE A 3 -9.27 3.32 -5.92
CA ILE A 3 -9.79 4.03 -4.75
C ILE A 3 -9.04 5.33 -4.48
N THR A 4 -8.21 5.79 -5.42
CA THR A 4 -7.29 6.92 -5.25
C THR A 4 -8.00 8.17 -4.73
N GLN A 5 -9.16 8.51 -5.30
CA GLN A 5 -9.94 9.70 -4.93
C GLN A 5 -10.67 9.57 -3.58
N SER A 6 -10.68 8.39 -2.98
CA SER A 6 -11.30 8.15 -1.67
C SER A 6 -10.30 8.15 -0.53
N VAL A 7 -9.01 7.94 -0.83
CA VAL A 7 -7.94 7.84 0.17
C VAL A 7 -7.31 9.21 0.40
N ALA A 8 -7.20 9.60 1.66
CA ALA A 8 -6.56 10.84 2.09
C ALA A 8 -5.08 10.63 2.44
N ARG A 9 -4.76 9.49 3.08
CA ARG A 9 -3.42 9.21 3.61
C ARG A 9 -3.20 7.72 3.79
N ILE A 10 -1.98 7.25 3.51
CA ILE A 10 -1.56 5.88 3.78
C ILE A 10 -0.36 5.91 4.72
N VAL A 11 -0.42 5.14 5.80
CA VAL A 11 0.65 4.99 6.78
C VAL A 11 1.01 3.51 6.91
N VAL A 12 2.28 3.17 6.73
CA VAL A 12 2.83 1.82 6.84
C VAL A 12 3.84 1.78 7.97
N ASN A 13 3.54 1.03 9.02
CA ASN A 13 4.34 0.91 10.24
C ASN A 13 4.74 2.27 10.83
N GLY A 14 3.80 3.21 10.89
CA GLY A 14 4.03 4.58 11.36
C GLY A 14 4.74 5.50 10.38
N LYS A 15 5.10 5.04 9.17
CA LYS A 15 5.71 5.85 8.11
C LYS A 15 4.68 6.22 7.05
N ASP A 16 4.66 7.49 6.67
CA ASP A 16 3.84 7.94 5.56
C ASP A 16 4.30 7.31 4.24
N LEU A 17 3.34 6.79 3.49
CA LEU A 17 3.52 6.35 2.11
C LEU A 17 2.74 7.32 1.21
N PRO A 18 3.42 8.33 0.63
CA PRO A 18 2.83 9.17 -0.41
C PRO A 18 2.38 8.29 -1.57
N PHE A 19 1.33 8.70 -2.28
CA PHE A 19 0.80 7.94 -3.41
C PHE A 19 0.35 8.85 -4.55
N THR A 20 0.45 8.33 -5.76
CA THR A 20 -0.15 8.87 -6.99
C THR A 20 -1.38 8.07 -7.40
N ALA A 21 -1.42 6.77 -7.08
CA ALA A 21 -2.56 5.91 -7.31
C ALA A 21 -2.67 4.84 -6.22
N VAL A 22 -3.90 4.46 -5.89
CA VAL A 22 -4.22 3.40 -4.93
C VAL A 22 -5.27 2.49 -5.54
N GLN A 23 -4.92 1.21 -5.61
CA GLN A 23 -5.80 0.16 -6.12
C GLN A 23 -5.94 -0.94 -5.08
N THR A 24 -7.10 -1.58 -5.06
CA THR A 24 -7.36 -2.76 -4.23
C THR A 24 -7.99 -3.85 -5.09
N SER A 25 -7.58 -5.11 -4.94
CA SER A 25 -8.34 -6.23 -5.51
C SER A 25 -9.72 -6.23 -4.84
N ALA A 26 -10.79 -6.42 -5.61
CA ALA A 26 -12.16 -6.18 -5.13
C ALA A 26 -12.36 -6.81 -3.74
N TRP A 27 -12.76 -6.00 -2.76
CA TRP A 27 -12.79 -6.25 -1.30
C TRP A 27 -13.30 -7.62 -0.82
N ASN A 28 -13.89 -8.43 -1.69
CA ASN A 28 -14.50 -9.73 -1.42
C ASN A 28 -13.86 -10.93 -2.16
N ASN A 29 -12.90 -10.75 -3.08
CA ASN A 29 -12.30 -11.85 -3.85
C ASN A 29 -10.76 -11.81 -3.79
N GLY A 30 -10.14 -12.50 -2.83
CA GLY A 30 -8.68 -12.76 -2.85
C GLY A 30 -8.29 -13.83 -3.89
N PRO A 31 -7.00 -14.19 -4.07
CA PRO A 31 -5.79 -13.37 -3.97
C PRO A 31 -5.18 -13.06 -5.36
N VAL A 32 -4.93 -11.78 -5.61
CA VAL A 32 -3.72 -11.14 -6.18
C VAL A 32 -3.71 -9.75 -5.55
N TYR A 33 -2.60 -9.32 -4.95
CA TYR A 33 -2.35 -8.05 -4.24
C TYR A 33 -3.59 -7.29 -3.75
N ASP A 34 -3.79 -7.35 -2.43
CA ASP A 34 -4.94 -6.77 -1.76
C ASP A 34 -4.97 -5.24 -1.85
N VAL A 35 -3.79 -4.62 -1.78
CA VAL A 35 -3.61 -3.18 -2.02
C VAL A 35 -2.34 -2.98 -2.84
N THR A 36 -2.45 -2.19 -3.90
CA THR A 36 -1.33 -1.71 -4.71
C THR A 36 -1.27 -0.19 -4.61
N VAL A 37 -0.09 0.33 -4.27
CA VAL A 37 0.15 1.77 -4.12
C VAL A 37 1.27 2.19 -5.07
N SER A 38 0.96 3.08 -6.01
CA SER A 38 1.95 3.72 -6.86
C SER A 38 2.37 5.06 -6.27
N THR A 39 3.64 5.42 -6.39
CA THR A 39 4.18 6.69 -5.89
C THR A 39 5.43 7.13 -6.61
N LYS A 40 5.69 8.43 -6.64
CA LYS A 40 6.95 9.00 -7.15
C LYS A 40 8.05 9.09 -6.10
N GLN A 41 7.73 8.76 -4.84
CA GLN A 41 8.67 8.87 -3.73
C GLN A 41 9.03 7.48 -3.19
N ARG A 42 10.33 7.19 -3.16
CA ARG A 42 10.82 5.97 -2.55
C ARG A 42 10.78 6.07 -1.03
N VAL A 43 10.24 5.06 -0.36
CA VAL A 43 10.27 4.93 1.10
C VAL A 43 11.17 3.74 1.45
N ASN A 44 12.44 4.03 1.75
CA ASN A 44 13.48 3.00 1.86
C ASN A 44 13.21 1.98 2.96
N GLU A 45 12.58 2.39 4.07
CA GLU A 45 12.25 1.51 5.19
C GLU A 45 11.31 0.37 4.77
N LEU A 46 10.44 0.60 3.78
CA LEU A 46 9.52 -0.43 3.29
C LEU A 46 10.24 -1.58 2.56
N TYR A 47 11.41 -1.33 1.98
CA TYR A 47 12.23 -2.40 1.40
C TYR A 47 12.74 -3.34 2.50
N GLN A 48 13.11 -2.82 3.68
CA GLN A 48 13.54 -3.66 4.80
C GLN A 48 12.41 -4.56 5.29
N PHE A 49 11.18 -4.02 5.37
CA PHE A 49 10.00 -4.82 5.75
C PHE A 49 9.61 -5.86 4.69
N MET A 50 9.75 -5.54 3.41
CA MET A 50 9.60 -6.52 2.34
C MET A 50 10.60 -7.68 2.49
N TRP A 51 11.89 -7.39 2.74
CA TRP A 51 12.90 -8.42 2.91
C TRP A 51 12.72 -9.24 4.19
N SER A 52 12.27 -8.61 5.29
CA SER A 52 12.07 -9.32 6.55
C SER A 52 10.87 -10.27 6.51
N GLN A 53 9.94 -10.07 5.57
CA GLN A 53 8.69 -10.83 5.48
C GLN A 53 7.86 -10.77 6.78
N VAL A 54 8.06 -9.75 7.61
CA VAL A 54 7.29 -9.54 8.83
C VAL A 54 6.04 -8.74 8.49
N PRO A 55 4.85 -9.13 8.99
CA PRO A 55 3.66 -8.32 8.85
C PRO A 55 3.85 -6.91 9.42
N VAL A 56 3.44 -5.90 8.68
CA VAL A 56 3.45 -4.48 9.07
C VAL A 56 2.03 -3.97 9.23
N THR A 57 1.84 -2.95 10.05
CA THR A 57 0.56 -2.25 10.13
C THR A 57 0.40 -1.34 8.91
N LEU A 58 -0.67 -1.52 8.14
CA LEU A 58 -1.11 -0.57 7.11
C LEU A 58 -2.37 0.11 7.60
N THR A 59 -2.33 1.44 7.62
CA THR A 59 -3.47 2.31 7.96
C THR A 59 -3.81 3.17 6.75
N MET A 60 -5.04 3.07 6.27
CA MET A 60 -5.59 3.96 5.24
C MET A 60 -6.62 4.88 5.86
N TYR A 61 -6.43 6.18 5.71
CA TYR A 61 -7.40 7.19 6.09
C TYR A 61 -8.17 7.60 4.83
N PHE A 62 -9.50 7.59 4.90
CA PHE A 62 -10.37 7.98 3.81
C PHE A 62 -10.86 9.41 3.98
N LEU A 63 -11.11 10.12 2.86
CA LEU A 63 -11.60 11.50 2.88
C LEU A 63 -12.95 11.65 3.60
N GLN A 64 -13.74 10.58 3.67
CA GLN A 64 -15.02 10.55 4.38
C GLN A 64 -14.87 10.40 5.91
N GLY A 65 -13.65 10.36 6.43
CA GLY A 65 -13.36 10.27 7.86
C GLY A 65 -13.29 8.84 8.42
N ALA A 66 -13.55 7.83 7.61
CA ALA A 66 -13.31 6.43 7.98
C ALA A 66 -11.80 6.10 7.91
N ASP A 67 -11.37 5.11 8.68
CA ASP A 67 -10.04 4.52 8.58
C ASP A 67 -10.10 2.99 8.50
N LEU A 68 -9.07 2.40 7.90
CA LEU A 68 -8.83 0.97 7.89
C LEU A 68 -7.44 0.72 8.45
N MET A 69 -7.35 -0.07 9.53
CA MET A 69 -6.10 -0.62 10.04
C MET A 69 -6.05 -2.14 9.87
N ARG A 70 -5.00 -2.64 9.21
CA ARG A 70 -4.78 -4.08 8.96
C ARG A 70 -3.31 -4.43 9.13
N PHE A 71 -3.03 -5.69 9.48
CA PHE A 71 -1.70 -6.27 9.30
C PHE A 71 -1.57 -6.79 7.87
N VAL A 72 -0.50 -6.40 7.18
CA VAL A 72 -0.21 -6.80 5.80
C VAL A 72 1.25 -7.19 5.63
N ARG A 73 1.56 -8.02 4.65
CA ARG A 73 2.91 -8.27 4.15
C ARG A 73 3.16 -7.39 2.93
N ILE A 74 4.36 -6.84 2.82
CA ILE A 74 4.83 -6.22 1.58
C ILE A 74 5.36 -7.35 0.70
N THR A 75 4.63 -7.68 -0.36
CA THR A 75 4.91 -8.85 -1.21
C THR A 75 5.74 -8.50 -2.44
N GLY A 76 5.85 -7.21 -2.76
CA GLY A 76 6.73 -6.72 -3.81
C GLY A 76 6.82 -5.20 -3.84
N ILE A 77 7.97 -4.71 -4.30
CA ILE A 77 8.17 -3.29 -4.62
C ILE A 77 8.84 -3.22 -5.99
N ASN A 78 8.09 -2.75 -6.98
CA ASN A 78 8.56 -2.63 -8.36
C ASN A 78 8.85 -1.17 -8.70
N GLU A 79 9.66 -0.93 -9.72
CA GLU A 79 9.85 0.38 -10.32
C GLU A 79 9.32 0.35 -11.76
N SER A 80 8.44 1.29 -12.10
CA SER A 80 7.90 1.42 -13.44
C SER A 80 8.93 2.08 -14.36
N VAL A 81 8.74 1.92 -15.67
CA VAL A 81 9.56 2.62 -16.68
C VAL A 81 9.46 4.15 -16.60
N THR A 82 8.42 4.68 -15.94
CA THR A 82 8.21 6.12 -15.70
C THR A 82 8.84 6.60 -14.40
N GLY A 83 9.51 5.72 -13.64
CA GLY A 83 10.15 6.05 -12.36
C GLY A 83 9.20 6.08 -11.16
N GLU A 84 8.01 5.48 -11.28
CA GLU A 84 7.12 5.28 -10.13
C GLU A 84 7.45 3.99 -9.39
N TYR A 85 7.45 4.05 -8.06
CA TYR A 85 7.54 2.89 -7.20
C TYR A 85 6.14 2.33 -6.95
N ILE A 86 5.99 1.02 -7.15
CA ILE A 86 4.73 0.29 -6.99
C ILE A 86 4.89 -0.69 -5.84
N TYR A 87 4.22 -0.41 -4.73
CA TYR A 87 4.20 -1.23 -3.53
C TYR A 87 3.00 -2.17 -3.57
N HIS A 88 3.24 -3.45 -3.32
CA HIS A 88 2.22 -4.49 -3.28
C HIS A 88 2.08 -5.01 -1.85
N PHE A 89 0.86 -4.95 -1.34
CA PHE A 89 0.50 -5.41 0.00
C PHE A 89 -0.46 -6.60 -0.09
N SER A 90 -0.32 -7.54 0.84
CA SER A 90 -1.29 -8.62 1.03
C SER A 90 -1.61 -8.86 2.49
N TRP A 91 -2.88 -9.08 2.83
CA TRP A 91 -3.34 -9.37 4.20
C TRP A 91 -3.36 -10.87 4.56
N GLY A 92 -2.96 -11.75 3.63
CA GLY A 92 -2.91 -13.21 3.84
C GLY A 92 -4.16 -13.94 3.39
#